data_AF-A0A5S3W750-F1
#
_entry.id   AF-A0A5S3W750-F1
#
_cell.length_a   1.000
_cell.length_b   1.000
_cell.length_c   1.000
_cell.angle_alpha   90.00
_cell.angle_beta   90.00
_cell.angle_gamma   90.00
#
_symmetry.space_group_name_H-M   'P 1'
#
loop_
_entity.id
_entity.type
_entity.pdbx_description
1 polymer ?
#
loop_
_entity_poly.entity_id
_entity_poly.type
_entity_poly.pdbx_seq_one_letter_code
_entity_poly.pdbx_strand_id
1 'polypeptide(L)'
;MDNIVIFRIVGAVLIIFGIVLAANPELISSKPVPSDIFKAVERRIWWGLFIGFGLLLQFHHQLAPWQATIAATLSSLLVGLLVARLIGIMLDGSVAKQWLNVGIELVILAPLIWWYLKVRT
;
A
#
# COMPACT_ATOMS: atom_id res chain seq x y z
N MET A 1 14.58 -11.17 -21.77
CA MET A 1 13.32 -10.64 -21.20
C MET A 1 13.46 -9.14 -21.12
N ASP A 2 12.46 -8.39 -21.57
CA ASP A 2 12.48 -6.93 -21.48
C ASP A 2 12.45 -6.48 -20.01
N ASN A 3 13.19 -5.44 -19.67
CA ASN A 3 13.28 -4.92 -18.29
C ASN A 3 11.90 -4.59 -17.70
N ILE A 4 10.97 -4.12 -18.53
CA ILE A 4 9.58 -3.83 -18.16
C ILE A 4 8.84 -5.10 -17.72
N VAL A 5 9.05 -6.23 -18.41
CA VAL A 5 8.43 -7.51 -18.06
C VAL A 5 8.97 -8.00 -16.71
N ILE A 6 10.26 -7.83 -16.45
CA ILE A 6 10.87 -8.16 -15.16
C ILE A 6 10.23 -7.33 -14.03
N PHE A 7 10.11 -6.00 -14.21
CA PHE A 7 9.48 -5.13 -13.20
C PHE A 7 8.04 -5.52 -12.90
N ARG A 8 7.25 -5.89 -13.92
CA ARG A 8 5.87 -6.35 -13.72
C ARG A 8 5.78 -7.67 -12.97
N ILE A 9 6.66 -8.62 -13.28
CA ILE A 9 6.70 -9.91 -12.56
C ILE A 9 7.07 -9.67 -11.10
N VAL A 10 8.13 -8.90 -10.83
CA VAL A 10 8.54 -8.55 -9.47
C VAL A 10 7.43 -7.78 -8.75
N GLY A 11 6.78 -6.84 -9.43
CA GLY A 11 5.66 -6.07 -8.90
C GLY A 11 4.48 -6.96 -8.49
N ALA A 12 4.07 -7.89 -9.35
CA ALA A 12 3.01 -8.85 -9.06
C ALA A 12 3.36 -9.74 -7.86
N VAL A 13 4.60 -10.24 -7.78
CA VAL A 13 5.08 -11.05 -6.65
C VAL A 13 5.04 -10.23 -5.35
N LEU A 14 5.47 -8.96 -5.38
CA LEU A 14 5.43 -8.08 -4.21
C LEU A 14 4.00 -7.78 -3.75
N ILE A 15 3.06 -7.60 -4.67
CA ILE A 15 1.63 -7.42 -4.33
C ILE A 15 1.10 -8.65 -3.63
N ILE A 16 1.32 -9.85 -4.20
CA ILE A 16 0.87 -11.11 -3.59
C ILE A 16 1.49 -11.29 -2.21
N PHE A 17 2.79 -11.07 -2.09
CA PHE A 17 3.52 -11.15 -0.82
C PHE A 17 2.96 -10.17 0.23
N GLY A 18 2.73 -8.91 -0.16
CA GLY A 18 2.15 -7.89 0.70
C GLY A 18 0.75 -8.22 1.18
N ILE A 19 -0.11 -8.76 0.31
CA ILE A 19 -1.46 -9.22 0.67
C ILE A 19 -1.39 -10.38 1.67
N VAL A 20 -0.55 -11.38 1.40
CA VAL A 20 -0.38 -12.55 2.28
C VAL A 20 0.07 -12.11 3.68
N LEU A 21 1.01 -11.16 3.78
CA LEU A 21 1.50 -10.69 5.06
C LEU A 21 0.56 -9.71 5.77
N ALA A 22 -0.21 -8.91 5.02
CA ALA A 22 -1.30 -8.13 5.61
C ALA A 22 -2.37 -9.06 6.20
N ALA A 23 -2.69 -10.15 5.51
CA ALA A 23 -3.67 -11.15 5.96
C ALA A 23 -3.14 -12.03 7.10
N ASN A 24 -1.85 -12.35 7.12
CA ASN A 24 -1.23 -13.12 8.19
C ASN A 24 0.20 -12.63 8.49
N PRO A 25 0.35 -11.61 9.37
CA PRO A 25 1.66 -11.09 9.78
C PRO A 25 2.52 -12.11 10.52
N GLU A 26 1.92 -13.15 11.11
CA GLU A 26 2.60 -14.10 12.00
C GLU A 26 3.51 -15.08 11.23
N LEU A 27 3.35 -15.15 9.91
CA LEU A 27 4.27 -15.88 9.04
C LEU A 27 5.71 -15.39 9.15
N ILE A 28 5.90 -14.13 9.52
CA ILE A 28 7.21 -13.49 9.68
C ILE A 28 7.39 -12.85 11.06
N SER A 29 6.33 -12.28 11.65
CA SER A 29 6.40 -11.54 12.90
C SER A 29 6.06 -12.41 14.11
N SER A 30 7.02 -12.60 15.01
CA SER A 30 6.80 -13.27 16.30
C SER A 30 6.15 -12.36 17.37
N LYS A 31 5.69 -11.16 17.00
CA LYS A 31 5.11 -10.22 17.96
C LYS A 31 3.71 -10.69 18.38
N PRO A 32 3.39 -10.70 19.68
CA PRO A 32 2.09 -11.12 20.16
C PRO A 32 0.98 -10.26 19.56
N VAL A 33 -0.16 -10.89 19.29
CA VAL A 33 -1.36 -10.20 18.79
C VAL A 33 -1.85 -9.24 19.87
N PRO A 34 -1.96 -7.93 19.59
CA PRO A 34 -2.57 -7.00 20.52
C PRO A 34 -4.03 -7.40 20.79
N SER A 35 -4.47 -7.30 22.04
CA SER A 35 -5.88 -7.52 22.40
C SER A 35 -6.81 -6.40 21.93
N ASP A 36 -6.24 -5.23 21.63
CA ASP A 36 -6.96 -4.06 21.11
C ASP A 36 -7.09 -4.17 19.57
N ILE A 37 -8.34 -4.14 19.09
CA ILE A 37 -8.68 -4.23 17.65
C ILE A 37 -7.96 -3.17 16.83
N PHE A 38 -7.91 -1.93 17.32
CA PHE A 38 -7.26 -0.83 16.60
C PHE A 38 -5.77 -1.11 16.40
N LYS A 39 -5.08 -1.58 17.46
CA LYS A 39 -3.66 -1.95 17.39
C LYS A 39 -3.40 -3.19 16.54
N ALA A 40 -4.31 -4.17 16.56
CA ALA A 40 -4.23 -5.37 15.74
C ALA A 40 -4.23 -5.02 14.24
N VAL A 41 -5.13 -4.12 13.82
CA VAL A 41 -5.18 -3.59 12.45
C VAL A 41 -3.90 -2.81 12.11
N GLU A 42 -3.43 -1.91 12.99
CA GLU A 42 -2.23 -1.10 12.72
C GLU A 42 -0.97 -1.94 12.48
N ARG A 43 -0.85 -3.11 13.12
CA ARG A 43 0.23 -4.06 12.88
C ARG A 43 0.27 -4.56 11.43
N ARG A 44 -0.89 -4.66 10.77
CA ARG A 44 -1.01 -5.18 9.39
C ARG A 44 -0.71 -4.13 8.32
N ILE A 45 -0.95 -2.86 8.63
CA ILE A 45 -0.86 -1.74 7.69
C ILE A 45 0.53 -1.62 7.06
N TRP A 46 1.59 -1.84 7.84
CA TRP A 46 2.97 -1.75 7.34
C TRP A 46 3.29 -2.72 6.20
N TRP A 47 2.62 -3.88 6.15
CA TRP A 47 2.76 -4.83 5.04
C TRP A 47 2.17 -4.29 3.73
N GLY A 48 1.30 -3.28 3.82
CA GLY A 48 0.80 -2.51 2.69
C GLY A 48 1.90 -1.79 1.90
N LEU A 49 3.07 -1.54 2.48
CA LEU A 49 4.21 -0.99 1.72
C LEU A 49 4.63 -1.92 0.58
N PHE A 50 4.61 -3.24 0.78
CA PHE A 50 4.93 -4.21 -0.28
C PHE A 50 3.90 -4.17 -1.42
N ILE A 51 2.63 -4.01 -1.06
CA ILE A 51 1.54 -3.81 -2.03
C ILE A 51 1.80 -2.53 -2.83
N GLY A 52 2.14 -1.44 -2.14
CA GLY A 52 2.39 -0.14 -2.77
C GLY A 52 3.61 -0.14 -3.69
N PHE A 53 4.74 -0.70 -3.25
CA PHE A 53 5.92 -0.89 -4.10
C PHE A 53 5.62 -1.78 -5.30
N GLY A 54 4.85 -2.85 -5.11
CA GLY A 54 4.45 -3.71 -6.21
C GLY A 54 3.57 -3.00 -7.24
N LEU A 55 2.65 -2.14 -6.79
CA LEU A 55 1.86 -1.27 -7.67
C LEU A 55 2.74 -0.26 -8.42
N LEU A 56 3.73 0.33 -7.75
CA LEU A 56 4.67 1.25 -8.39
C LEU A 56 5.39 0.58 -9.56
N LEU A 57 5.96 -0.61 -9.33
CA LEU A 57 6.65 -1.38 -10.37
C LEU A 57 5.73 -1.84 -11.49
N GLN A 58 4.43 -2.03 -11.20
CA GLN A 58 3.46 -2.46 -12.20
C GLN A 58 3.08 -1.34 -13.17
N PHE A 59 3.04 -0.09 -12.70
CA PHE A 59 2.43 1.02 -13.44
C PHE A 59 3.39 2.16 -13.79
N HIS A 60 4.50 2.35 -13.08
CA HIS A 60 5.41 3.49 -13.27
C HIS A 60 6.85 3.03 -13.55
N HIS A 61 7.28 3.17 -14.82
CA HIS A 61 8.60 2.71 -15.29
C HIS A 61 9.52 3.86 -15.73
N GLN A 62 9.00 5.08 -15.79
CA GLN A 62 9.72 6.25 -16.28
C GLN A 62 10.29 7.03 -15.09
N LEU A 63 11.58 7.35 -15.11
CA LEU A 63 12.19 8.13 -14.03
C LEU A 63 12.03 9.65 -14.23
N ALA A 64 11.87 10.08 -15.48
CA ALA A 64 11.62 11.46 -15.86
C ALA A 64 10.18 11.62 -16.38
N PRO A 65 9.47 12.71 -16.02
CA PRO A 65 9.91 13.75 -15.09
C PRO A 65 9.95 13.25 -13.63
N TRP A 66 10.96 13.68 -12.86
CA TRP A 66 11.18 13.19 -11.48
C TRP A 66 10.00 13.49 -10.54
N GLN A 67 9.25 14.56 -10.82
CA GLN A 67 8.04 14.93 -10.08
C GLN A 67 6.96 13.85 -10.22
N ALA A 68 6.79 13.28 -11.41
CA ALA A 68 5.85 12.19 -11.64
C ALA A 68 6.26 10.93 -10.86
N THR A 69 7.57 10.65 -10.79
CA THR A 69 8.10 9.52 -10.00
C THR A 69 7.81 9.69 -8.51
N ILE A 70 7.97 10.89 -7.95
CA ILE A 70 7.65 11.15 -6.53
C ILE A 70 6.16 11.01 -6.29
N ALA A 71 5.32 11.62 -7.13
CA ALA A 71 3.88 11.55 -6.97
C ALA A 71 3.38 10.09 -7.11
N ALA A 72 3.89 9.34 -8.09
CA ALA A 72 3.59 7.92 -8.27
C ALA A 72 4.00 7.08 -7.04
N THR A 73 5.20 7.33 -6.50
CA THR A 73 5.71 6.63 -5.31
C THR A 73 4.83 6.90 -4.10
N LEU A 74 4.51 8.16 -3.82
CA LEU A 74 3.67 8.52 -2.67
C LEU A 74 2.24 7.96 -2.82
N SER A 75 1.63 8.10 -3.99
CA SER A 75 0.29 7.57 -4.25
C SER A 75 0.24 6.06 -4.15
N SER A 76 1.18 5.34 -4.77
CA SER A 76 1.20 3.87 -4.76
C SER A 76 1.44 3.32 -3.36
N LEU A 77 2.37 3.88 -2.59
CA LEU A 77 2.59 3.48 -1.20
C LEU A 77 1.35 3.71 -0.34
N LEU A 78 0.72 4.88 -0.45
CA LEU A 78 -0.48 5.20 0.30
C LEU A 78 -1.67 4.29 -0.07
N VAL A 79 -1.84 3.95 -1.35
CA VAL A 79 -2.82 2.95 -1.80
C VAL A 79 -2.52 1.58 -1.18
N GLY A 80 -1.24 1.17 -1.16
CA GLY A 80 -0.84 -0.09 -0.55
C GLY A 80 -1.18 -0.14 0.95
N LEU A 81 -0.88 0.93 1.70
CA LEU A 81 -1.24 1.06 3.11
C LEU A 81 -2.76 1.02 3.33
N LEU A 82 -3.52 1.73 2.50
CA LEU A 82 -4.99 1.75 2.55
C LEU A 82 -5.56 0.35 2.30
N VAL A 83 -5.07 -0.38 1.30
CA VAL A 83 -5.49 -1.76 1.02
C VAL A 83 -5.19 -2.67 2.22
N ALA A 84 -4.00 -2.58 2.80
CA ALA A 84 -3.66 -3.36 3.99
C ALA A 84 -4.53 -3.00 5.21
N ARG A 85 -4.89 -1.72 5.37
CA ARG A 85 -5.83 -1.27 6.40
C ARG A 85 -7.21 -1.88 6.21
N LEU A 86 -7.73 -1.89 4.98
CA LEU A 86 -9.03 -2.50 4.67
C LEU A 86 -9.02 -4.01 4.94
N ILE A 87 -7.94 -4.71 4.59
CA ILE A 87 -7.75 -6.13 4.95
C ILE A 87 -7.77 -6.30 6.47
N GLY A 88 -7.03 -5.46 7.21
CA GLY A 88 -7.03 -5.51 8.67
C GLY A 88 -8.41 -5.29 9.29
N ILE A 89 -9.16 -4.28 8.83
CA ILE A 89 -10.54 -4.02 9.27
C ILE A 89 -11.44 -5.24 9.00
N MET A 90 -11.27 -5.87 7.84
CA MET A 90 -12.06 -7.05 7.46
C MET A 90 -11.76 -8.27 8.35
N LEU A 91 -10.51 -8.43 8.81
CA LEU A 91 -10.07 -9.61 9.56
C LEU A 91 -10.13 -9.45 11.08
N ASP A 92 -9.69 -8.32 11.62
CA ASP A 92 -9.61 -8.08 13.07
C ASP A 92 -10.84 -7.33 13.61
N GLY A 93 -11.63 -6.71 12.73
CA GLY A 93 -12.87 -6.01 13.08
C GLY A 93 -12.87 -4.51 12.78
N SER A 94 -14.07 -3.95 12.77
CA SER A 94 -14.33 -2.56 12.40
C SER A 94 -14.47 -1.65 13.61
N VAL A 95 -13.71 -0.54 13.62
CA VAL A 95 -13.73 0.49 14.66
C VAL A 95 -13.84 1.86 14.01
N ALA A 96 -14.62 2.78 14.59
CA ALA A 96 -14.83 4.14 14.04
C ALA A 96 -13.51 4.89 13.78
N LYS A 97 -12.53 4.74 14.68
CA LYS A 97 -11.18 5.34 14.52
C LYS A 97 -10.45 4.84 13.27
N GLN A 98 -10.66 3.59 12.85
CA GLN A 98 -10.07 3.08 11.61
C GLN A 98 -10.71 3.69 10.37
N TRP A 99 -12.04 3.89 10.38
CA TRP A 99 -12.73 4.57 9.28
C TRP A 99 -12.38 6.05 9.17
N LEU A 100 -12.14 6.73 10.30
CA LEU A 100 -11.58 8.08 10.30
C LEU A 100 -10.21 8.09 9.61
N ASN A 101 -9.34 7.15 9.94
CA ASN A 101 -8.03 7.03 9.30
C ASN A 101 -8.14 6.71 7.80
N VAL A 102 -9.06 5.84 7.39
CA VAL A 102 -9.37 5.61 5.96
C VAL A 102 -9.78 6.92 5.28
N GLY A 103 -10.65 7.71 5.90
CA GLY A 103 -11.06 9.01 5.38
C GLY A 103 -9.88 9.97 5.21
N ILE A 104 -8.99 10.04 6.22
CA ILE A 104 -7.77 10.85 6.16
C ILE A 104 -6.85 10.37 5.02
N GLU A 105 -6.63 9.07 4.89
CA GLU A 105 -5.82 8.49 3.81
C GLU A 105 -6.39 8.84 2.44
N LEU A 106 -7.72 8.78 2.25
CA LEU A 106 -8.37 9.17 1.00
C LEU A 106 -8.23 10.66 0.69
N VAL A 107 -8.36 11.52 1.71
CA VAL A 107 -8.17 12.97 1.59
C VAL A 107 -6.73 13.32 1.21
N ILE A 108 -5.74 12.60 1.72
CA ILE A 108 -4.32 12.76 1.34
C ILE A 108 -4.05 12.17 -0.06
N LEU A 109 -4.68 11.04 -0.38
CA LEU A 109 -4.46 10.34 -1.65
C LEU A 109 -4.98 11.14 -2.85
N ALA A 110 -6.14 11.79 -2.72
CA ALA A 110 -6.75 12.60 -3.77
C ALA A 110 -5.80 13.66 -4.39
N PRO A 111 -5.18 14.58 -3.61
CA PRO A 111 -4.26 15.56 -4.16
C PRO A 111 -2.97 14.94 -4.70
N LEU A 112 -2.49 13.81 -4.15
CA LEU A 112 -1.33 13.11 -4.67
C LEU A 112 -1.60 12.51 -6.06
N ILE A 113 -2.74 11.85 -6.24
CA ILE A 113 -3.15 11.32 -7.55
C ILE A 113 -3.35 12.47 -8.53
N TRP A 114 -4.03 13.54 -8.13
CA TRP A 114 -4.21 14.72 -8.98
C TRP A 114 -2.87 15.32 -9.39
N TRP A 115 -1.92 15.45 -8.46
CA TRP A 115 -0.58 15.94 -8.74
C TRP A 115 0.13 15.04 -9.75
N TYR A 116 0.12 13.72 -9.56
CA TYR A 116 0.68 12.75 -10.52
C TYR A 116 0.09 12.92 -11.92
N LEU A 117 -1.25 13.05 -12.03
CA LEU A 117 -1.93 13.25 -13.30
C LEU A 117 -1.54 14.56 -13.99
N LYS A 118 -1.22 15.60 -13.21
CA LYS A 118 -0.81 16.91 -13.72
C LYS A 118 0.65 16.93 -14.21
N VAL A 119 1.55 16.17 -13.58
CA VAL A 119 3.00 16.21 -13.91
C VAL A 119 3.48 15.08 -14.81
N ARG A 120 2.63 14.09 -15.12
CA ARG A 120 2.95 12.97 -16.01
C ARG A 120 2.92 13.31 -17.50
N THR A 121 2.39 14.48 -17.87
CA THR A 121 2.41 15.04 -19.23
C THR A 121 3.70 15.80 -19.47
#